data_AF-A0A1H5TAJ6-F1
#
_entry.id   AF-A0A1H5TAJ6-F1
#
_cell.length_a   1.000
_cell.length_b   1.000
_cell.length_c   1.000
_cell.angle_alpha   90.00
_cell.angle_beta   90.00
_cell.angle_gamma   90.00
#
_symmetry.space_group_name_H-M   'P 1'
#
loop_
_entity.id
_entity.type
_entity.pdbx_description
1 polymer ?
#
loop_
_entity_poly.entity_id
_entity_poly.type
_entity_poly.pdbx_seq_one_letter_code
_entity_poly.pdbx_strand_id
1 'polypeptide(L)'
;MGRLATAFLIAAAAVTGAAATGGEAQRDPQALARQWAAYEEVRPKSIIELQPFRAEWDAEDAAQGLRLHFVALNPAVDAWFLLQATDARGRVHSYHLENPDPAAQSVRFETTPSPTVVIRGRVGAETFCRPWADGARELAEARRTALPYAPVCNGRLFLRNKVTGSRTTLEATAEFLRDNIWGGEDIVRFVRDTFFKDSQLETSRELGIGGGRAEQGPAPMRASTPPDQRPVISTLLDIALEGTPHGRMAVGLWYPVKGLPGIYASAFQPRAIAPEVLQGPGRTNRLDSVEAKATGYMVAFDLGRLDMGYAVGTDHPALGWSPRPPGSVRPRGMPGPDGVRSAAPLVRLGMVNPVIANRTVATFTGGFKREHGAFKYGDMATYNHGHHYGFIEKGTIFSKLQPGLSTLYRLTDGTIGMKTWTEADNALLPRIDFARQNGVPLLETDPVTGQGVPGDRVARWGPGNWSGSAKAELRTLRAGACMARSAGTTWLIYGYFSTATPSAMARTFQAYGCDYAMLLDMNALEHTYLALYVPQGGRTHVAHMVPGMSLIDKKMGGGRILPRFIGFADNRDFFYVTRKEAPG
;
A
#
# COMPACT_ATOMS: atom_id res chain seq x y z
N MET A 1 -45.69 33.60 38.46
CA MET A 1 -45.40 32.30 37.78
C MET A 1 -44.91 32.62 36.37
N GLY A 2 -43.61 32.91 36.25
CA GLY A 2 -42.98 33.35 34.99
C GLY A 2 -41.87 32.37 34.61
N ARG A 3 -41.94 31.86 33.38
CA ARG A 3 -40.97 30.95 32.78
C ARG A 3 -39.67 31.71 32.48
N LEU A 4 -38.56 31.31 33.10
CA LEU A 4 -37.22 31.73 32.71
C LEU A 4 -36.74 30.82 31.58
N ALA A 5 -36.58 31.40 30.39
CA ALA A 5 -35.93 30.78 29.25
C ALA A 5 -34.41 30.99 29.38
N THR A 6 -33.67 29.91 29.59
CA THR A 6 -32.20 29.94 29.59
C THR A 6 -31.71 29.92 28.15
N ALA A 7 -31.29 31.08 27.64
CA ALA A 7 -30.61 31.19 26.36
C ALA A 7 -29.15 30.75 26.51
N PHE A 8 -28.75 29.71 25.80
CA PHE A 8 -27.35 29.33 25.63
C PHE A 8 -26.68 30.32 24.67
N LEU A 9 -25.85 31.22 25.19
CA LEU A 9 -24.91 32.02 24.41
C LEU A 9 -23.77 31.11 23.93
N ILE A 10 -23.73 30.86 22.62
CA ILE A 10 -22.56 30.28 21.96
C ILE A 10 -21.49 31.38 21.90
N ALA A 11 -20.48 31.28 22.76
CA ALA A 11 -19.29 32.11 22.66
C ALA A 11 -18.48 31.67 21.44
N ALA A 12 -18.50 32.48 20.38
CA ALA A 12 -17.58 32.36 19.26
C ALA A 12 -16.17 32.77 19.74
N ALA A 13 -15.35 31.79 20.08
CA ALA A 13 -13.92 32.01 20.31
C ALA A 13 -13.24 32.29 18.97
N ALA A 14 -12.91 33.56 18.72
CA ALA A 14 -12.04 33.96 17.63
C ALA A 14 -10.64 33.42 17.89
N VAL A 15 -10.25 32.36 17.17
CA VAL A 15 -8.86 31.88 17.12
C VAL A 15 -8.07 32.84 16.24
N THR A 16 -7.33 33.74 16.86
CA THR A 16 -6.36 34.61 16.20
C THR A 16 -5.13 33.82 15.77
N GLY A 17 -4.97 33.70 14.44
CA GLY A 17 -3.76 33.50 13.65
C GLY A 17 -2.49 32.91 14.29
N ALA A 18 -2.23 31.64 13.97
CA ALA A 18 -0.88 31.16 13.70
C ALA A 18 -0.71 31.05 12.19
N ALA A 19 0.16 31.87 11.61
CA ALA A 19 0.46 31.85 10.18
C ALA A 19 1.08 30.51 9.79
N ALA A 20 0.37 29.75 8.96
CA ALA A 20 0.88 28.55 8.31
C ALA A 20 1.96 28.95 7.28
N THR A 21 3.22 29.03 7.69
CA THR A 21 4.33 29.21 6.76
C THR A 21 4.76 27.85 6.21
N GLY A 22 4.15 27.45 5.09
CA GLY A 22 4.53 26.26 4.35
C GLY A 22 3.56 25.90 3.22
N GLY A 23 3.72 26.49 2.04
CA GLY A 23 3.32 25.83 0.80
C GLY A 23 1.92 26.08 0.23
N GLU A 24 1.16 27.06 0.72
CA GLU A 24 0.11 27.68 -0.11
C GLU A 24 0.77 28.69 -1.07
N ALA A 25 1.57 28.20 -2.01
CA ALA A 25 1.63 28.92 -3.29
C ALA A 25 0.19 28.85 -3.81
N GLN A 26 -0.53 29.95 -3.68
CA GLN A 26 -1.91 30.12 -4.10
C GLN A 26 -2.03 29.60 -5.53
N ARG A 27 -2.50 28.35 -5.68
CA ARG A 27 -2.58 27.67 -6.97
C ARG A 27 -3.49 28.53 -7.83
N ASP A 28 -3.02 28.94 -9.01
CA ASP A 28 -3.86 29.60 -10.00
C ASP A 28 -5.12 28.74 -10.18
N PRO A 29 -6.31 29.19 -9.76
CA PRO A 29 -7.53 28.40 -9.83
C PRO A 29 -7.85 27.99 -11.27
N GLN A 30 -7.44 28.81 -12.25
CA GLN A 30 -7.62 28.49 -13.66
C GLN A 30 -6.68 27.36 -14.11
N ALA A 31 -5.43 27.34 -13.66
CA ALA A 31 -4.51 26.24 -13.91
C ALA A 31 -5.05 24.92 -13.33
N LEU A 32 -5.53 24.94 -12.09
CA LEU A 32 -6.14 23.76 -11.47
C LEU A 32 -7.35 23.28 -12.26
N ALA A 33 -8.25 24.18 -12.67
CA ALA A 33 -9.42 23.81 -13.48
C ALA A 33 -9.02 23.17 -14.83
N ARG A 34 -8.02 23.73 -15.53
CA ARG A 34 -7.49 23.16 -16.79
C ARG A 34 -6.87 21.78 -16.57
N GLN A 35 -6.06 21.62 -15.53
CA GLN A 35 -5.41 20.35 -15.20
C GLN A 35 -6.42 19.29 -14.76
N TRP A 36 -7.48 19.68 -14.05
CA TRP A 36 -8.57 18.80 -13.66
C TRP A 36 -9.38 18.32 -14.88
N ALA A 37 -9.70 19.23 -15.81
CA ALA A 37 -10.35 18.85 -17.06
C ALA A 37 -9.49 17.86 -17.87
N ALA A 38 -8.18 18.10 -17.97
CA ALA A 38 -7.25 17.17 -18.62
C ALA A 38 -7.16 15.83 -17.89
N TYR A 39 -7.23 15.82 -16.56
CA TYR A 39 -7.31 14.60 -15.76
C TYR A 39 -8.56 13.80 -16.12
N GLU A 40 -9.75 14.41 -16.16
CA GLU A 40 -11.02 13.75 -16.42
C GLU A 40 -11.18 13.25 -17.87
N GLU A 41 -10.60 13.96 -18.84
CA GLU A 41 -10.78 13.70 -20.27
C GLU A 41 -10.47 12.26 -20.67
N VAL A 42 -11.31 11.66 -21.51
CA VAL A 42 -11.11 10.29 -22.03
C VAL A 42 -10.30 10.33 -23.32
N ARG A 43 -8.99 10.50 -23.17
CA ARG A 43 -8.01 10.49 -24.27
C ARG A 43 -6.68 9.87 -23.84
N PRO A 44 -5.78 9.54 -24.80
CA PRO A 44 -4.38 9.31 -24.51
C PRO A 44 -3.76 10.51 -23.77
N LYS A 45 -2.98 10.22 -22.74
CA LYS A 45 -2.27 11.19 -21.88
C LYS A 45 -0.83 10.75 -21.67
N SER A 46 0.03 11.71 -21.36
CA SER A 46 1.26 11.46 -20.62
C SER A 46 0.96 11.20 -19.14
N ILE A 47 1.91 10.61 -18.42
CA ILE A 47 1.80 10.44 -16.97
C ILE A 47 1.71 11.80 -16.23
N ILE A 48 2.24 12.87 -16.83
CA ILE A 48 2.25 14.22 -16.23
C ILE A 48 0.87 14.87 -16.35
N GLU A 49 0.19 14.72 -17.49
CA GLU A 49 -1.19 15.18 -17.66
C GLU A 49 -2.18 14.47 -16.72
N LEU A 50 -1.83 13.27 -16.21
CA LEU A 50 -2.62 12.56 -15.21
C LEU A 50 -2.47 13.15 -13.79
N GLN A 51 -1.60 14.15 -13.58
CA GLN A 51 -1.39 14.80 -12.28
C GLN A 51 -2.16 16.13 -12.23
N PRO A 52 -3.39 16.18 -11.66
CA PRO A 52 -4.21 17.38 -11.68
C PRO A 52 -3.73 18.48 -10.72
N PHE A 53 -2.75 18.18 -9.85
CA PHE A 53 -2.28 19.09 -8.79
C PHE A 53 -0.88 19.62 -9.03
N ARG A 54 -0.30 19.31 -10.19
CA ARG A 54 1.09 19.62 -10.48
C ARG A 54 1.33 21.12 -10.57
N ALA A 55 2.51 21.55 -10.14
CA ALA A 55 3.01 22.89 -10.39
C ALA A 55 4.19 22.81 -11.36
N GLU A 56 4.26 23.74 -12.29
CA GLU A 56 5.21 23.75 -13.40
C GLU A 56 5.95 25.09 -13.44
N TRP A 57 7.24 25.04 -13.74
CA TRP A 57 8.09 26.21 -13.92
C TRP A 57 8.97 26.02 -15.15
N ASP A 58 9.00 27.03 -16.01
CA ASP A 58 9.91 27.11 -17.13
C ASP A 58 11.00 28.15 -16.85
N ALA A 59 12.23 27.83 -17.21
CA ALA A 59 13.35 28.75 -17.09
C ALA A 59 14.42 28.51 -18.16
N GLU A 60 15.20 29.55 -18.44
CA GLU A 60 16.37 29.44 -19.30
C GLU A 60 17.65 29.61 -18.47
N ASP A 61 18.57 28.66 -18.62
CA ASP A 61 19.92 28.75 -18.05
C ASP A 61 20.89 29.10 -19.17
N ALA A 62 21.08 30.40 -19.40
CA ALA A 62 21.92 30.91 -20.48
C ALA A 62 23.39 30.48 -20.34
N ALA A 63 23.88 30.26 -19.11
CA ALA A 63 25.25 29.82 -18.86
C ALA A 63 25.48 28.38 -19.33
N GLN A 64 24.44 27.53 -19.26
CA GLN A 64 24.50 26.15 -19.72
C GLN A 64 23.90 25.94 -21.12
N GLY A 65 23.23 26.95 -21.69
CA GLY A 65 22.51 26.83 -22.96
C GLY A 65 21.35 25.84 -22.89
N LEU A 66 20.64 25.80 -21.75
CA LEU A 66 19.55 24.85 -21.47
C LEU A 66 18.22 25.57 -21.26
N ARG A 67 17.15 24.99 -21.80
CA ARG A 67 15.78 25.28 -21.34
C ARG A 67 15.36 24.24 -20.32
N LEU A 68 14.97 24.69 -19.14
CA LEU A 68 14.57 23.86 -18.02
C LEU A 68 13.06 23.91 -17.85
N HIS A 69 12.44 22.75 -17.70
CA HIS A 69 11.05 22.59 -17.29
C HIS A 69 11.04 21.74 -16.02
N PHE A 70 10.62 22.35 -14.91
CA PHE A 70 10.58 21.72 -13.60
C PHE A 70 9.12 21.51 -13.18
N VAL A 71 8.78 20.29 -12.78
CA VAL A 71 7.41 19.91 -12.39
C VAL A 71 7.43 19.33 -10.99
N ALA A 72 6.71 19.94 -10.05
CA ALA A 72 6.34 19.29 -8.80
C ALA A 72 5.04 18.52 -9.01
N LEU A 73 5.07 17.19 -8.86
CA LEU A 73 3.92 16.34 -9.24
C LEU A 73 2.71 16.53 -8.31
N ASN A 74 2.97 16.77 -7.03
CA ASN A 74 1.99 17.26 -6.07
C ASN A 74 2.68 18.12 -4.99
N PRO A 75 2.62 19.46 -5.09
CA PRO A 75 3.28 20.38 -4.14
C PRO A 75 2.82 20.23 -2.70
N ALA A 76 1.62 19.69 -2.44
CA ALA A 76 1.14 19.48 -1.06
C ALA A 76 1.83 18.28 -0.38
N VAL A 77 2.37 17.34 -1.17
CA VAL A 77 3.13 16.18 -0.68
C VAL A 77 4.64 16.44 -0.75
N ASP A 78 5.07 17.28 -1.69
CA ASP A 78 6.45 17.77 -1.85
C ASP A 78 7.52 16.67 -1.94
N ALA A 79 7.14 15.53 -2.52
CA ALA A 79 7.97 14.33 -2.57
C ALA A 79 8.67 14.14 -3.91
N TRP A 80 7.95 14.28 -5.03
CA TRP A 80 8.47 13.91 -6.35
C TRP A 80 8.41 15.06 -7.35
N PHE A 81 9.50 15.17 -8.11
CA PHE A 81 9.70 16.22 -9.08
C PHE A 81 10.24 15.66 -10.39
N LEU A 82 9.87 16.27 -11.50
CA LEU A 82 10.46 16.00 -12.80
C LEU A 82 11.25 17.22 -13.25
N LEU A 83 12.55 17.05 -13.47
CA LEU A 83 13.38 18.02 -14.16
C LEU A 83 13.56 17.57 -15.61
N GLN A 84 13.18 18.42 -16.57
CA GLN A 84 13.46 18.24 -17.97
C GLN A 84 14.41 19.34 -18.46
N ALA A 85 15.56 18.95 -19.00
CA ALA A 85 16.53 19.85 -19.60
C ALA A 85 16.56 19.65 -21.11
N THR A 86 16.28 20.70 -21.87
CA THR A 86 16.34 20.70 -23.33
C THR A 86 17.61 21.40 -23.79
N ASP A 87 18.46 20.67 -24.51
CA ASP A 87 19.71 21.23 -25.05
C ASP A 87 19.47 22.08 -26.31
N ALA A 88 20.50 22.80 -26.76
CA ALA A 88 20.44 23.66 -27.95
C ALA A 88 20.08 22.90 -29.25
N ARG A 89 20.16 21.55 -29.26
CA ARG A 89 19.76 20.70 -30.39
C ARG A 89 18.30 20.24 -30.28
N GLY A 90 17.57 20.70 -29.25
CA GLY A 90 16.18 20.32 -28.98
C GLY A 90 16.03 18.96 -28.32
N ARG A 91 17.12 18.31 -27.86
CA ARG A 91 17.03 17.01 -27.21
C ARG A 91 16.65 17.19 -25.74
N VAL A 92 15.60 16.46 -25.33
CA VAL A 92 15.06 16.52 -23.96
C VAL A 92 15.65 15.41 -23.11
N HIS A 93 16.22 15.79 -21.97
CA HIS A 93 16.69 14.89 -20.91
C HIS A 93 15.76 14.99 -19.71
N SER A 94 15.13 13.89 -19.31
CA SER A 94 14.24 13.83 -18.14
C SER A 94 14.92 13.18 -16.94
N TYR A 95 14.75 13.76 -15.76
CA TYR A 95 15.31 13.31 -14.48
C TYR A 95 14.21 13.31 -13.42
N HIS A 96 13.90 12.13 -12.87
CA HIS A 96 12.94 11.98 -11.79
C HIS A 96 13.66 12.17 -10.45
N LEU A 97 13.38 13.29 -9.78
CA LEU A 97 13.99 13.66 -8.52
C LEU A 97 13.03 13.37 -7.36
N GLU A 98 13.58 12.95 -6.23
CA GLU A 98 12.85 12.69 -5.00
C GLU A 98 13.41 13.50 -3.83
N ASN A 99 12.51 14.19 -3.13
CA ASN A 99 12.71 14.60 -1.75
C ASN A 99 12.49 13.37 -0.85
N PRO A 100 13.56 12.85 -0.21
CA PRO A 100 13.48 11.62 0.58
C PRO A 100 12.74 11.76 1.91
N ASP A 101 12.52 12.98 2.40
CA ASP A 101 11.86 13.23 3.68
C ASP A 101 11.04 14.53 3.65
N PRO A 102 9.87 14.53 2.98
CA PRO A 102 9.02 15.72 2.88
C PRO A 102 8.48 16.24 4.21
N ALA A 103 8.55 15.43 5.28
CA ALA A 103 8.19 15.87 6.61
C ALA A 103 9.31 16.69 7.30
N ALA A 104 10.55 16.62 6.79
CA ALA A 104 11.70 17.29 7.38
C ALA A 104 12.42 18.26 6.44
N GLN A 105 12.09 18.29 5.15
CA GLN A 105 12.60 19.28 4.21
C GLN A 105 11.57 19.62 3.14
N SER A 106 11.68 20.85 2.63
CA SER A 106 10.90 21.33 1.49
C SER A 106 11.78 21.65 0.28
N VAL A 107 11.23 21.51 -0.92
CA VAL A 107 11.92 21.77 -2.19
C VAL A 107 11.18 22.84 -2.98
N ARG A 108 11.90 23.82 -3.50
CA ARG A 108 11.38 24.85 -4.41
C ARG A 108 12.26 25.02 -5.62
N PHE A 109 11.69 25.56 -6.68
CA PHE A 109 12.42 25.96 -7.87
C PHE A 109 12.31 27.47 -8.04
N GLU A 110 13.44 28.15 -7.99
CA GLU A 110 13.54 29.59 -8.21
C GLU A 110 14.10 29.85 -9.60
N THR A 111 13.48 30.76 -10.35
CA THR A 111 13.90 31.09 -11.71
C THR A 111 14.80 32.32 -11.78
N THR A 112 14.80 33.17 -10.74
CA THR A 112 15.53 34.44 -10.67
C THR A 112 16.45 34.49 -9.44
N PRO A 113 17.65 35.08 -9.52
CA PRO A 113 18.28 35.66 -10.71
C PRO A 113 18.79 34.61 -11.71
N SER A 114 18.88 33.35 -11.29
CA SER A 114 19.21 32.21 -12.15
C SER A 114 18.52 30.94 -11.64
N PRO A 115 18.14 30.02 -12.55
CA PRO A 115 17.40 28.82 -12.19
C PRO A 115 18.12 28.03 -11.10
N THR A 116 17.43 27.67 -10.02
CA THR A 116 18.03 26.97 -8.87
C THR A 116 16.98 26.14 -8.13
N VAL A 117 17.35 24.91 -7.75
CA VAL A 117 16.58 24.13 -6.78
C VAL A 117 17.00 24.56 -5.38
N VAL A 118 16.05 25.06 -4.60
CA VAL A 118 16.27 25.49 -3.21
C VAL A 118 15.68 24.45 -2.28
N ILE A 119 16.52 23.92 -1.39
CA ILE A 119 16.16 22.88 -0.44
C ILE A 119 16.29 23.45 0.97
N ARG A 120 15.20 23.43 1.72
CA ARG A 120 15.13 23.95 3.08
C ARG A 120 14.77 22.82 4.04
N GLY A 121 15.72 22.42 4.88
CA GLY A 121 15.48 21.46 5.98
C GLY A 121 14.83 22.10 7.21
N ARG A 122 14.46 21.30 8.22
CA ARG A 122 13.93 21.80 9.51
C ARG A 122 14.86 22.76 10.25
N VAL A 123 16.17 22.51 10.16
CA VAL A 123 17.21 23.30 10.84
C VAL A 123 18.37 23.52 9.89
N GLY A 124 18.89 24.75 9.85
CA GLY A 124 20.08 25.12 9.08
C GLY A 124 19.81 26.05 7.89
N ALA A 125 20.87 26.35 7.15
CA ALA A 125 20.81 27.19 5.96
C ALA A 125 20.15 26.47 4.78
N GLU A 126 19.57 27.24 3.88
CA GLU A 126 19.08 26.73 2.60
C GLU A 126 20.23 26.15 1.77
N THR A 127 19.96 25.04 1.10
CA THR A 127 20.88 24.45 0.13
C THR A 127 20.41 24.82 -1.28
N PHE A 128 21.28 25.52 -2.01
CA PHE A 128 21.05 25.90 -3.40
C PHE A 128 21.72 24.87 -4.30
N CYS A 129 20.95 24.27 -5.20
CA CYS A 129 21.42 23.17 -6.05
C CYS A 129 21.07 23.41 -7.52
N ARG A 130 22.04 23.18 -8.40
CA ARG A 130 21.88 23.19 -9.86
C ARG A 130 22.47 21.90 -10.42
N PRO A 131 21.77 20.76 -10.29
CA PRO A 131 22.33 19.47 -10.67
C PRO A 131 22.56 19.33 -12.20
N TRP A 132 22.00 20.25 -12.99
CA TRP A 132 22.23 20.40 -14.43
C TRP A 132 23.44 21.28 -14.80
N ALA A 133 24.07 21.96 -13.84
CA ALA A 133 25.27 22.78 -14.09
C ALA A 133 26.46 21.90 -14.53
N ASP A 134 27.52 22.57 -15.00
CA ASP A 134 28.76 21.94 -15.47
C ASP A 134 28.50 20.82 -16.51
N GLY A 135 27.59 21.09 -17.46
CA GLY A 135 27.19 20.11 -18.47
C GLY A 135 26.41 18.91 -17.90
N ALA A 136 25.63 19.14 -16.84
CA ALA A 136 24.85 18.12 -16.12
C ALA A 136 25.70 16.94 -15.58
N ARG A 137 26.96 17.22 -15.21
CA ARG A 137 27.90 16.20 -14.74
C ARG A 137 27.37 15.41 -13.55
N GLU A 138 26.80 16.08 -12.55
CA GLU A 138 26.24 15.42 -11.35
C GLU A 138 25.11 14.46 -11.73
N LEU A 139 24.14 14.90 -12.54
CA LEU A 139 23.03 14.04 -13.00
C LEU A 139 23.53 12.87 -13.87
N ALA A 140 24.54 13.10 -14.70
CA ALA A 140 25.14 12.06 -15.53
C ALA A 140 25.92 11.02 -14.70
N GLU A 141 26.66 11.46 -13.68
CA GLU A 141 27.33 10.58 -12.73
C GLU A 141 26.33 9.78 -11.90
N ALA A 142 25.32 10.44 -11.31
CA ALA A 142 24.26 9.80 -10.55
C ALA A 142 23.53 8.72 -11.37
N ARG A 143 23.24 8.99 -12.65
CA ARG A 143 22.60 8.04 -13.56
C ARG A 143 23.45 6.80 -13.87
N ARG A 144 24.79 6.90 -13.75
CA ARG A 144 25.73 5.77 -13.99
C ARG A 144 25.94 4.88 -12.76
N THR A 145 25.54 5.29 -11.56
CA THR A 145 25.84 4.58 -10.31
C THR A 145 25.15 3.22 -10.14
N ALA A 146 24.21 2.86 -11.02
CA ALA A 146 23.30 1.71 -10.88
C ALA A 146 22.47 1.67 -9.58
N LEU A 147 22.60 2.67 -8.71
CA LEU A 147 21.81 2.80 -7.49
C LEU A 147 20.37 3.18 -7.86
N PRO A 148 19.34 2.48 -7.32
CA PRO A 148 17.94 2.87 -7.49
C PRO A 148 17.68 4.31 -7.05
N TYR A 149 18.27 4.69 -5.91
CA TYR A 149 18.27 6.04 -5.35
C TYR A 149 19.71 6.59 -5.40
N ALA A 150 20.04 7.36 -6.43
CA ALA A 150 21.36 7.95 -6.58
C ALA A 150 21.39 9.35 -5.95
N PRO A 151 22.28 9.63 -4.97
CA PRO A 151 22.32 10.92 -4.30
C PRO A 151 22.70 12.04 -5.26
N VAL A 152 22.00 13.17 -5.16
CA VAL A 152 22.31 14.44 -5.83
C VAL A 152 22.07 15.60 -4.84
N CYS A 153 22.51 16.81 -5.18
CA CYS A 153 22.40 17.98 -4.33
C CYS A 153 23.01 17.74 -2.94
N ASN A 154 24.26 17.24 -2.90
CA ASN A 154 24.96 16.86 -1.66
C ASN A 154 24.19 15.81 -0.82
N GLY A 155 23.46 14.91 -1.49
CA GLY A 155 22.68 13.85 -0.84
C GLY A 155 21.38 14.32 -0.21
N ARG A 156 20.94 15.56 -0.45
CA ARG A 156 19.65 16.07 0.03
C ARG A 156 18.47 15.56 -0.80
N LEU A 157 18.70 15.27 -2.09
CA LEU A 157 17.72 14.69 -3.01
C LEU A 157 18.27 13.39 -3.59
N PHE A 158 17.37 12.58 -4.16
CA PHE A 158 17.74 11.42 -4.97
C PHE A 158 17.32 11.59 -6.43
N LEU A 159 18.20 11.23 -7.35
CA LEU A 159 17.82 10.83 -8.70
C LEU A 159 17.33 9.38 -8.66
N ARG A 160 16.10 9.15 -9.10
CA ARG A 160 15.52 7.81 -9.22
C ARG A 160 15.98 7.18 -10.54
N ASN A 161 16.82 6.16 -10.45
CA ASN A 161 17.29 5.42 -11.63
C ASN A 161 16.42 4.21 -11.91
N LYS A 162 16.07 4.01 -13.18
CA LYS A 162 15.35 2.81 -13.59
C LYS A 162 16.22 1.58 -13.32
N VAL A 163 15.67 0.64 -12.56
CA VAL A 163 16.29 -0.65 -12.26
C VAL A 163 15.32 -1.78 -12.59
N THR A 164 15.84 -2.99 -12.78
CA THR A 164 15.03 -4.19 -12.91
C THR A 164 14.66 -4.69 -11.52
N GLY A 165 13.37 -4.78 -11.22
CA GLY A 165 12.89 -5.37 -9.98
C GLY A 165 13.20 -6.86 -9.93
N SER A 166 13.47 -7.36 -8.73
CA SER A 166 13.59 -8.79 -8.49
C SER A 166 12.27 -9.49 -8.81
N ARG A 167 12.39 -10.70 -9.35
CA ARG A 167 11.28 -11.63 -9.57
C ARG A 167 11.67 -12.95 -8.93
N THR A 168 10.72 -13.70 -8.38
CA THR A 168 11.02 -15.10 -8.03
C THR A 168 11.22 -15.91 -9.32
N THR A 169 11.98 -17.01 -9.26
CA THR A 169 12.25 -17.85 -10.45
C THR A 169 10.95 -18.34 -11.10
N LEU A 170 9.90 -18.54 -10.31
CA LEU A 170 8.57 -18.93 -10.76
C LEU A 170 7.81 -17.79 -11.44
N GLU A 171 7.84 -16.58 -10.87
CA GLU A 171 7.26 -15.38 -11.50
C GLU A 171 7.92 -15.08 -12.84
N ALA A 172 9.25 -15.14 -12.91
CA ALA A 172 10.00 -14.86 -14.14
C ALA A 172 9.67 -15.84 -15.26
N THR A 173 9.56 -17.13 -14.93
CA THR A 173 9.21 -18.20 -15.89
C THR A 173 7.76 -18.07 -16.35
N ALA A 174 6.82 -17.78 -15.44
CA ALA A 174 5.41 -17.59 -15.77
C ALA A 174 5.15 -16.34 -16.63
N GLU A 175 5.84 -15.23 -16.34
CA GLU A 175 5.75 -14.00 -17.14
C GLU A 175 6.39 -14.15 -18.52
N PHE A 176 7.60 -14.72 -18.60
CA PHE A 176 8.27 -14.94 -19.89
C PHE A 176 7.42 -15.78 -20.85
N LEU A 177 6.86 -16.88 -20.36
CA LEU A 177 6.01 -17.75 -21.18
C LEU A 177 4.70 -17.07 -21.59
N ARG A 178 4.18 -16.14 -20.78
CA ARG A 178 2.94 -15.40 -21.08
C ARG A 178 3.15 -14.22 -22.04
N ASP A 179 4.26 -13.50 -21.89
CA ASP A 179 4.57 -12.33 -22.73
C ASP A 179 5.04 -12.72 -24.14
N ASN A 180 5.52 -13.96 -24.33
CA ASN A 180 6.16 -14.38 -25.59
C ASN A 180 5.44 -15.54 -26.30
N ILE A 181 4.43 -16.18 -25.71
CA ILE A 181 3.71 -17.32 -26.32
C ILE A 181 2.20 -17.05 -26.35
N TRP A 182 1.65 -16.92 -27.56
CA TRP A 182 0.21 -16.74 -27.78
C TRP A 182 -0.54 -18.02 -27.41
N GLY A 183 -1.35 -18.00 -26.34
CA GLY A 183 -2.10 -19.17 -25.84
C GLY A 183 -1.57 -19.76 -24.51
N GLY A 184 -0.71 -19.07 -23.77
CA GLY A 184 -0.06 -19.56 -22.55
C GLY A 184 -0.93 -19.87 -21.31
N GLU A 185 -2.27 -19.97 -21.42
CA GLU A 185 -3.14 -20.37 -20.30
C GLU A 185 -2.96 -21.86 -19.92
N ASP A 186 -2.54 -22.72 -20.84
CA ASP A 186 -2.45 -24.17 -20.61
C ASP A 186 -1.13 -24.65 -19.95
N ILE A 187 -0.05 -23.87 -20.02
CA ILE A 187 1.29 -24.26 -19.53
C ILE A 187 1.51 -23.92 -18.04
N VAL A 188 0.59 -23.17 -17.42
CA VAL A 188 0.57 -22.96 -15.95
C VAL A 188 0.44 -24.29 -15.18
N ARG A 189 -0.01 -25.37 -15.83
CA ARG A 189 -0.07 -26.71 -15.23
C ARG A 189 1.29 -27.28 -14.82
N PHE A 190 2.40 -26.91 -15.46
CA PHE A 190 3.72 -27.47 -15.14
C PHE A 190 4.29 -26.94 -13.82
N VAL A 191 4.04 -25.67 -13.49
CA VAL A 191 4.42 -25.05 -12.19
C VAL A 191 3.54 -25.54 -11.04
N ARG A 192 2.38 -26.12 -11.36
CA ARG A 192 1.30 -26.52 -10.42
C ARG A 192 1.68 -27.71 -9.53
N ASP A 193 2.59 -28.56 -9.97
CA ASP A 193 2.78 -29.90 -9.40
C ASP A 193 3.90 -29.98 -8.36
N THR A 194 4.78 -28.98 -8.26
CA THR A 194 5.93 -29.01 -7.33
C THR A 194 5.70 -28.18 -6.07
N PHE A 195 4.77 -27.21 -6.03
CA PHE A 195 4.56 -26.33 -4.88
C PHE A 195 3.10 -25.97 -4.50
N PHE A 196 2.09 -26.27 -5.34
CA PHE A 196 0.74 -25.70 -5.19
C PHE A 196 -0.41 -26.73 -5.04
N LYS A 197 -0.14 -27.94 -4.53
CA LYS A 197 -1.18 -28.95 -4.23
C LYS A 197 -1.36 -29.07 -2.72
N ASP A 198 -2.52 -28.68 -2.18
CA ASP A 198 -3.04 -29.00 -0.82
C ASP A 198 -2.10 -28.81 0.39
N SER A 199 -0.88 -28.32 0.17
CA SER A 199 0.26 -28.29 1.10
C SER A 199 0.40 -26.98 1.84
N GLN A 200 -0.47 -26.00 1.57
CA GLN A 200 -0.51 -24.71 2.26
C GLN A 200 -1.56 -24.67 3.37
N LEU A 201 -2.34 -25.76 3.53
CA LEU A 201 -3.28 -25.90 4.63
C LEU A 201 -2.49 -26.14 5.92
N GLU A 202 -2.43 -25.12 6.76
CA GLU A 202 -1.92 -25.22 8.12
C GLU A 202 -3.02 -25.77 9.04
N THR A 203 -2.79 -26.95 9.63
CA THR A 203 -3.67 -27.50 10.68
C THR A 203 -2.90 -27.79 11.95
N SER A 204 -3.24 -27.08 13.02
CA SER A 204 -2.71 -27.34 14.36
C SER A 204 -3.41 -28.53 15.00
N ARG A 205 -2.66 -29.48 15.58
CA ARG A 205 -3.19 -30.75 16.14
C ARG A 205 -3.21 -30.86 17.66
N GLU A 206 -2.55 -29.95 18.39
CA GLU A 206 -2.44 -30.05 19.85
C GLU A 206 -3.30 -28.99 20.54
N LEU A 207 -4.16 -29.43 21.45
CA LEU A 207 -4.97 -28.58 22.32
C LEU A 207 -4.36 -28.64 23.72
N GLY A 208 -3.76 -27.54 24.16
CA GLY A 208 -3.36 -27.36 25.56
C GLY A 208 -4.27 -26.38 26.29
N ILE A 209 -4.33 -26.49 27.63
CA ILE A 209 -4.95 -25.50 28.51
C ILE A 209 -3.80 -24.74 29.19
N GLY A 210 -3.69 -23.42 28.97
CA GLY A 210 -2.68 -22.60 29.64
C GLY A 210 -2.54 -21.14 29.14
N GLY A 211 -2.83 -20.19 30.04
CA GLY A 211 -1.83 -19.22 30.52
C GLY A 211 -1.48 -17.96 29.72
N GLY A 212 -2.23 -17.57 28.67
CA GLY A 212 -2.01 -16.27 28.01
C GLY A 212 -2.75 -15.15 28.72
N ARG A 213 -2.06 -14.17 29.32
CA ARG A 213 -2.68 -12.92 29.78
C ARG A 213 -2.85 -11.96 28.60
N ALA A 214 -4.09 -11.83 28.12
CA ALA A 214 -4.48 -10.88 27.09
C ALA A 214 -4.87 -9.53 27.74
N GLU A 215 -3.89 -8.67 28.03
CA GLU A 215 -4.17 -7.31 28.53
C GLU A 215 -3.51 -6.20 27.70
N GLN A 216 -2.83 -6.51 26.59
CA GLN A 216 -2.18 -5.51 25.76
C GLN A 216 -2.47 -5.77 24.27
N GLY A 217 -2.92 -4.74 23.54
CA GLY A 217 -3.20 -4.79 22.10
C GLY A 217 -4.65 -4.50 21.71
N PRO A 218 -5.08 -4.87 20.49
CA PRO A 218 -6.48 -4.77 20.05
C PRO A 218 -7.41 -5.66 20.88
N ALA A 219 -8.73 -5.51 20.68
CA ALA A 219 -9.71 -6.43 21.27
C ALA A 219 -9.48 -7.87 20.77
N PRO A 220 -9.54 -8.89 21.66
CA PRO A 220 -9.38 -10.28 21.26
C PRO A 220 -10.52 -10.72 20.32
N MET A 221 -10.26 -11.73 19.50
CA MET A 221 -11.27 -12.30 18.60
C MET A 221 -12.49 -12.76 19.41
N ARG A 222 -13.68 -12.32 19.02
CA ARG A 222 -14.97 -12.82 19.51
C ARG A 222 -15.13 -14.29 19.12
N ALA A 223 -14.99 -15.17 20.10
CA ALA A 223 -15.10 -16.62 19.93
C ALA A 223 -16.14 -17.20 20.89
N SER A 224 -16.56 -18.43 20.59
CA SER A 224 -17.52 -19.20 21.39
C SER A 224 -17.02 -19.53 22.80
N THR A 225 -15.72 -19.37 23.06
CA THR A 225 -15.06 -19.69 24.33
C THR A 225 -14.53 -18.40 24.95
N PRO A 226 -14.66 -18.18 26.27
CA PRO A 226 -14.10 -17.00 26.91
C PRO A 226 -12.55 -17.02 26.86
N PRO A 227 -11.88 -15.85 26.97
CA PRO A 227 -10.43 -15.73 26.81
C PRO A 227 -9.58 -16.67 27.66
N ASP A 228 -9.95 -16.88 28.92
CA ASP A 228 -9.27 -17.72 29.91
C ASP A 228 -9.34 -19.23 29.59
N GLN A 229 -10.31 -19.63 28.78
CA GLN A 229 -10.55 -21.02 28.39
C GLN A 229 -10.20 -21.29 26.92
N ARG A 230 -9.58 -20.33 26.22
CA ARG A 230 -9.21 -20.50 24.82
C ARG A 230 -8.25 -21.67 24.65
N PRO A 231 -8.51 -22.57 23.67
CA PRO A 231 -7.57 -23.64 23.37
C PRO A 231 -6.24 -23.05 22.91
N VAL A 232 -5.15 -23.60 23.43
CA VAL A 232 -3.79 -23.30 22.95
C VAL A 232 -3.47 -24.25 21.82
N ILE A 233 -3.10 -23.70 20.66
CA ILE A 233 -2.71 -24.44 19.46
C ILE A 233 -1.21 -24.30 19.19
N SER A 234 -0.62 -25.33 18.58
CA SER A 234 0.71 -25.25 17.98
C SER A 234 0.65 -24.48 16.66
N THR A 235 1.60 -23.61 16.38
CA THR A 235 1.59 -22.66 15.26
C THR A 235 2.91 -22.72 14.49
N LEU A 236 2.85 -22.40 13.19
CA LEU A 236 4.02 -22.10 12.38
C LEU A 236 4.31 -20.61 12.32
N LEU A 237 3.88 -19.82 13.32
CA LEU A 237 4.18 -18.40 13.34
C LEU A 237 5.68 -18.22 13.59
N ASP A 238 6.40 -17.60 12.64
CA ASP A 238 7.85 -17.38 12.71
C ASP A 238 8.19 -15.98 13.25
N ILE A 239 7.41 -15.56 14.26
CA ILE A 239 7.54 -14.27 14.96
C ILE A 239 7.69 -14.56 16.44
N ALA A 240 8.73 -14.01 17.06
CA ALA A 240 8.96 -14.13 18.49
C ALA A 240 7.95 -13.28 19.28
N LEU A 241 7.29 -13.90 20.26
CA LEU A 241 6.22 -13.28 21.06
C LEU A 241 6.58 -13.18 22.53
N GLU A 242 5.99 -12.23 23.22
CA GLU A 242 6.05 -12.10 24.67
C GLU A 242 4.88 -12.86 25.32
N GLY A 243 5.12 -13.42 26.52
CA GLY A 243 4.06 -14.06 27.31
C GLY A 243 3.59 -15.43 26.83
N THR A 244 4.28 -16.07 25.88
CA THR A 244 3.99 -17.45 25.45
C THR A 244 5.24 -18.20 24.98
N PRO A 245 5.33 -19.54 25.17
CA PRO A 245 6.37 -20.35 24.55
C PRO A 245 6.33 -20.27 23.02
N HIS A 246 7.50 -20.48 22.40
CA HIS A 246 7.64 -20.50 20.95
C HIS A 246 6.63 -21.46 20.29
N GLY A 247 5.97 -20.99 19.23
CA GLY A 247 5.04 -21.81 18.46
C GLY A 247 3.73 -22.14 19.18
N ARG A 248 3.41 -21.57 20.34
CA ARG A 248 2.16 -21.83 21.05
C ARG A 248 1.35 -20.56 21.23
N MET A 249 0.08 -20.58 20.85
CA MET A 249 -0.82 -19.43 20.98
C MET A 249 -2.23 -19.87 21.34
N ALA A 250 -2.87 -19.16 22.26
CA ALA A 250 -4.29 -19.30 22.52
C ALA A 250 -5.10 -18.67 21.38
N VAL A 251 -6.09 -19.41 20.87
CA VAL A 251 -6.86 -19.03 19.69
C VAL A 251 -7.54 -17.67 19.88
N GLY A 252 -7.21 -16.72 19.01
CA GLY A 252 -7.84 -15.40 18.95
C GLY A 252 -7.37 -14.40 20.00
N LEU A 253 -6.37 -14.73 20.82
CA LEU A 253 -5.72 -13.78 21.74
C LEU A 253 -4.57 -13.05 21.06
N TRP A 254 -4.27 -11.83 21.51
CA TRP A 254 -3.17 -11.02 21.03
C TRP A 254 -1.94 -11.16 21.94
N TYR A 255 -0.77 -11.24 21.32
CA TYR A 255 0.52 -11.33 21.99
C TYR A 255 1.43 -10.23 21.46
N PRO A 256 2.12 -9.46 22.33
CA PRO A 256 3.11 -8.48 21.88
C PRO A 256 4.24 -9.16 21.09
N VAL A 257 4.66 -8.54 20.00
CA VAL A 257 5.84 -8.98 19.25
C VAL A 257 7.09 -8.50 19.99
N LYS A 258 7.96 -9.46 20.32
CA LYS A 258 9.17 -9.18 21.09
C LYS A 258 10.06 -8.18 20.37
N GLY A 259 10.42 -7.09 21.06
CA GLY A 259 11.33 -6.06 20.54
C GLY A 259 10.70 -5.08 19.55
N LEU A 260 9.38 -5.15 19.31
CA LEU A 260 8.67 -4.21 18.44
C LEU A 260 7.42 -3.63 19.14
N PRO A 261 7.59 -2.57 19.94
CA PRO A 261 6.48 -1.91 20.63
C PRO A 261 5.38 -1.46 19.65
N GLY A 262 4.12 -1.68 20.03
CA GLY A 262 2.96 -1.34 19.19
C GLY A 262 2.65 -2.37 18.10
N ILE A 263 3.32 -3.52 18.07
CA ILE A 263 3.04 -4.62 17.15
C ILE A 263 2.62 -5.86 17.94
N TYR A 264 1.51 -6.48 17.53
CA TYR A 264 0.94 -7.65 18.17
C TYR A 264 0.64 -8.73 17.14
N ALA A 265 0.70 -9.99 17.53
CA ALA A 265 0.32 -11.12 16.69
C ALA A 265 -0.79 -11.97 17.34
N SER A 266 -1.61 -12.60 16.51
CA SER A 266 -2.66 -13.54 16.93
C SER A 266 -2.73 -14.71 15.96
N ALA A 267 -3.14 -15.87 16.46
CA ALA A 267 -3.47 -17.04 15.65
C ALA A 267 -4.95 -17.38 15.81
N PHE A 268 -5.62 -17.77 14.73
CA PHE A 268 -7.05 -18.09 14.75
C PHE A 268 -7.37 -19.38 14.00
N GLN A 269 -8.57 -19.90 14.28
CA GLN A 269 -9.27 -20.87 13.44
C GLN A 269 -10.71 -20.39 13.28
N PRO A 270 -11.27 -20.28 12.05
CA PRO A 270 -12.60 -19.73 11.84
C PRO A 270 -13.72 -20.48 12.59
N ARG A 271 -13.57 -21.79 12.85
CA ARG A 271 -14.52 -22.58 13.67
C ARG A 271 -14.69 -22.08 15.10
N ALA A 272 -13.71 -21.35 15.64
CA ALA A 272 -13.78 -20.83 16.99
C ALA A 272 -14.64 -19.56 17.07
N ILE A 273 -14.91 -18.89 15.95
CA ILE A 273 -15.68 -17.64 15.91
C ILE A 273 -17.05 -17.84 16.57
N ALA A 274 -17.45 -16.86 17.38
CA ALA A 274 -18.69 -16.92 18.14
C ALA A 274 -19.92 -17.02 17.21
N PRO A 275 -20.96 -17.81 17.54
CA PRO A 275 -22.12 -18.00 16.69
C PRO A 275 -22.81 -16.69 16.30
N GLU A 276 -22.85 -15.72 17.22
CA GLU A 276 -23.44 -14.39 16.99
C GLU A 276 -22.66 -13.54 15.97
N VAL A 277 -21.38 -13.82 15.71
CA VAL A 277 -20.63 -13.21 14.60
C VAL A 277 -20.98 -13.92 13.30
N LEU A 278 -20.95 -15.26 13.30
CA LEU A 278 -21.21 -16.07 12.10
C LEU A 278 -22.64 -15.87 11.56
N GLN A 279 -23.59 -15.69 12.46
CA GLN A 279 -25.02 -15.46 12.19
C GLN A 279 -25.40 -13.98 12.23
N GLY A 280 -24.43 -13.10 12.45
CA GLY A 280 -24.63 -11.65 12.51
C GLY A 280 -25.01 -11.04 11.15
N PRO A 281 -25.26 -9.73 11.11
CA PRO A 281 -25.70 -9.03 9.91
C PRO A 281 -24.71 -9.19 8.73
N GLY A 282 -25.23 -8.96 7.53
CA GLY A 282 -24.52 -9.13 6.25
C GLY A 282 -24.57 -10.57 5.72
N ARG A 283 -24.43 -10.71 4.39
CA ARG A 283 -24.58 -11.99 3.70
C ARG A 283 -23.22 -12.65 3.46
N THR A 284 -23.02 -13.83 4.03
CA THR A 284 -21.84 -14.69 3.80
C THR A 284 -22.25 -16.11 3.45
N ASN A 285 -21.39 -16.84 2.75
CA ASN A 285 -21.52 -18.29 2.63
C ASN A 285 -21.12 -18.96 3.96
N ARG A 286 -21.65 -20.17 4.20
CA ARG A 286 -21.27 -20.96 5.39
C ARG A 286 -19.83 -21.44 5.28
N LEU A 287 -19.15 -21.52 6.42
CA LEU A 287 -17.83 -22.11 6.49
C LEU A 287 -17.89 -23.59 6.15
N ASP A 288 -17.02 -24.05 5.25
CA ASP A 288 -16.83 -25.48 5.02
C ASP A 288 -15.91 -26.13 6.08
N SER A 289 -15.82 -27.45 6.07
CA SER A 289 -15.05 -28.22 7.06
C SER A 289 -13.53 -27.99 6.99
N VAL A 290 -13.02 -27.46 5.87
CA VAL A 290 -11.60 -27.20 5.64
C VAL A 290 -11.25 -25.81 6.14
N GLU A 291 -11.89 -24.76 5.63
CA GLU A 291 -11.60 -23.37 6.04
C GLU A 291 -11.98 -23.13 7.50
N ALA A 292 -12.98 -23.84 8.04
CA ALA A 292 -13.31 -23.77 9.46
C ALA A 292 -12.15 -24.23 10.36
N LYS A 293 -11.33 -25.19 9.93
CA LYS A 293 -10.22 -25.76 10.72
C LYS A 293 -8.86 -25.15 10.38
N ALA A 294 -8.77 -24.40 9.29
CA ALA A 294 -7.53 -23.78 8.84
C ALA A 294 -6.99 -22.82 9.89
N THR A 295 -5.70 -22.96 10.22
CA THR A 295 -5.00 -22.02 11.10
C THR A 295 -4.55 -20.82 10.27
N GLY A 296 -4.92 -19.62 10.70
CA GLY A 296 -4.46 -18.36 10.13
C GLY A 296 -3.82 -17.46 11.19
N TYR A 297 -3.19 -16.38 10.73
CA TYR A 297 -2.44 -15.46 11.57
C TYR A 297 -2.83 -14.01 11.30
N MET A 298 -2.78 -13.18 12.34
CA MET A 298 -3.00 -11.74 12.27
C MET A 298 -1.79 -11.02 12.86
N VAL A 299 -1.42 -9.88 12.29
CA VAL A 299 -0.46 -8.93 12.86
C VAL A 299 -1.12 -7.56 12.92
N ALA A 300 -1.19 -6.97 14.11
CA ALA A 300 -1.77 -5.65 14.35
C ALA A 300 -0.68 -4.61 14.57
N PHE A 301 -0.89 -3.42 13.99
CA PHE A 301 -0.02 -2.25 14.09
C PHE A 301 -0.79 -1.10 14.76
N ASP A 302 -0.25 -0.58 15.87
CA ASP A 302 -0.76 0.59 16.58
C ASP A 302 -0.49 1.86 15.75
N LEU A 303 -1.53 2.42 15.13
CA LEU A 303 -1.39 3.63 14.30
C LEU A 303 -1.21 4.91 15.13
N GLY A 304 -1.33 4.84 16.45
CA GLY A 304 -0.91 5.91 17.36
C GLY A 304 0.61 6.01 17.47
N ARG A 305 1.33 4.89 17.28
CA ARG A 305 2.80 4.80 17.41
C ARG A 305 3.52 4.65 16.07
N LEU A 306 2.82 4.08 15.09
CA LEU A 306 3.36 3.70 13.80
C LEU A 306 2.71 4.52 12.69
N ASP A 307 3.48 4.74 11.63
CA ASP A 307 3.03 5.35 10.38
C ASP A 307 3.20 4.34 9.25
N MET A 308 2.66 4.66 8.08
CA MET A 308 2.60 3.75 6.95
C MET A 308 2.98 4.46 5.66
N GLY A 309 3.52 3.71 4.71
CA GLY A 309 3.66 4.14 3.34
C GLY A 309 3.41 3.01 2.36
N TYR A 310 3.43 3.37 1.08
CA TYR A 310 3.22 2.48 -0.05
C TYR A 310 4.25 2.80 -1.13
N ALA A 311 4.72 1.77 -1.83
CA ALA A 311 5.60 1.93 -2.97
C ALA A 311 5.15 1.01 -4.11
N VAL A 312 5.08 1.56 -5.32
CA VAL A 312 4.72 0.79 -6.52
C VAL A 312 5.94 0.01 -7.00
N GLY A 313 5.70 -1.26 -7.36
CA GLY A 313 6.72 -2.13 -7.92
C GLY A 313 7.31 -1.58 -9.23
N THR A 314 8.49 -2.06 -9.61
CA THR A 314 9.12 -1.62 -10.88
C THR A 314 8.20 -1.91 -12.07
N ASP A 315 7.47 -3.02 -12.01
CA ASP A 315 6.63 -3.54 -13.08
C ASP A 315 5.14 -3.53 -12.70
N HIS A 316 4.80 -3.98 -11.49
CA HIS A 316 3.43 -4.22 -11.07
C HIS A 316 2.96 -3.31 -9.92
N PRO A 317 1.66 -2.94 -9.93
CA PRO A 317 0.70 -3.10 -11.02
C PRO A 317 1.07 -2.27 -12.26
N ALA A 318 0.91 -2.85 -13.46
CA ALA A 318 1.07 -2.10 -14.72
C ALA A 318 -0.03 -1.04 -14.92
N LEU A 319 0.15 -0.13 -15.88
CA LEU A 319 -0.80 0.97 -16.15
C LEU A 319 -1.78 0.69 -17.30
N GLY A 320 -1.46 -0.29 -18.16
CA GLY A 320 -2.27 -0.63 -19.31
C GLY A 320 -3.59 -1.32 -18.97
N TRP A 321 -4.31 -1.76 -20.01
CA TRP A 321 -5.56 -2.50 -19.86
C TRP A 321 -5.33 -3.88 -19.24
N SER A 322 -6.06 -4.19 -18.15
CA SER A 322 -6.36 -5.58 -17.80
C SER A 322 -7.09 -6.26 -18.96
N PRO A 323 -6.82 -7.56 -19.25
CA PRO A 323 -7.59 -8.31 -20.22
C PRO A 323 -9.01 -8.65 -19.73
N ARG A 324 -9.33 -8.48 -18.44
CA ARG A 324 -10.59 -8.94 -17.83
C ARG A 324 -11.85 -8.22 -18.33
N PRO A 325 -11.91 -6.87 -18.37
CA PRO A 325 -13.13 -6.19 -18.83
C PRO A 325 -13.37 -6.43 -20.32
N PRO A 326 -14.61 -6.50 -20.79
CA PRO A 326 -14.94 -6.69 -22.20
C PRO A 326 -14.33 -5.60 -23.09
N GLY A 327 -14.09 -5.91 -24.37
CA GLY A 327 -13.55 -4.93 -25.32
C GLY A 327 -14.44 -3.70 -25.50
N SER A 328 -15.75 -3.84 -25.31
CA SER A 328 -16.75 -2.77 -25.47
C SER A 328 -16.57 -1.61 -24.49
N VAL A 329 -15.93 -1.81 -23.33
CA VAL A 329 -15.69 -0.75 -22.34
C VAL A 329 -14.33 -0.05 -22.53
N ARG A 330 -13.59 -0.38 -23.59
CA ARG A 330 -12.28 0.17 -23.87
C ARG A 330 -12.41 1.17 -25.02
N PRO A 331 -12.36 2.50 -24.75
CA PRO A 331 -12.47 3.47 -25.82
C PRO A 331 -11.35 3.28 -26.85
N ARG A 332 -11.68 3.44 -28.14
CA ARG A 332 -10.75 3.20 -29.24
C ARG A 332 -9.53 4.12 -29.11
N GLY A 333 -8.33 3.54 -29.23
CA GLY A 333 -7.07 4.29 -29.18
C GLY A 333 -6.57 4.64 -27.77
N MET A 334 -7.32 4.32 -26.70
CA MET A 334 -6.85 4.50 -25.33
C MET A 334 -5.74 3.48 -24.99
N PRO A 335 -4.53 3.92 -24.58
CA PRO A 335 -3.43 3.01 -24.27
C PRO A 335 -3.66 2.22 -22.96
N GLY A 336 -4.48 2.74 -22.05
CA GLY A 336 -4.89 2.12 -20.79
C GLY A 336 -6.17 2.80 -20.27
N PRO A 337 -6.76 2.32 -19.16
CA PRO A 337 -8.04 2.82 -18.64
C PRO A 337 -8.02 4.29 -18.24
N ASP A 338 -6.85 4.81 -17.87
CA ASP A 338 -6.68 6.21 -17.47
C ASP A 338 -6.08 7.08 -18.59
N GLY A 339 -5.90 6.52 -19.78
CA GLY A 339 -5.24 7.18 -20.91
C GLY A 339 -3.72 7.05 -20.92
N VAL A 340 -3.14 6.29 -19.98
CA VAL A 340 -1.69 6.01 -19.89
C VAL A 340 -1.44 4.50 -19.93
N ARG A 341 -0.29 4.08 -20.48
CA ARG A 341 0.22 2.68 -20.38
C ARG A 341 1.63 2.58 -19.82
N SER A 342 2.26 3.72 -19.56
CA SER A 342 3.64 3.83 -19.13
C SER A 342 3.76 4.88 -18.04
N ALA A 343 4.59 4.60 -17.04
CA ALA A 343 4.97 5.56 -16.02
C ALA A 343 6.00 6.58 -16.52
N ALA A 344 6.61 6.36 -17.69
CA ALA A 344 7.67 7.23 -18.19
C ALA A 344 7.20 8.69 -18.37
N PRO A 345 8.03 9.68 -18.00
CA PRO A 345 9.43 9.55 -17.57
C PRO A 345 9.62 9.24 -16.07
N LEU A 346 8.55 9.03 -15.31
CA LEU A 346 8.63 8.68 -13.89
C LEU A 346 9.15 7.25 -13.70
N VAL A 347 9.86 7.06 -12.61
CA VAL A 347 10.54 5.83 -12.24
C VAL A 347 9.93 5.25 -10.98
N ARG A 348 9.44 4.01 -11.10
CA ARG A 348 8.93 3.19 -9.98
C ARG A 348 10.03 2.23 -9.57
N LEU A 349 10.25 2.11 -8.26
CA LEU A 349 11.40 1.37 -7.74
C LEU A 349 11.03 0.10 -6.97
N GLY A 350 9.79 -0.05 -6.50
CA GLY A 350 9.43 -1.20 -5.67
C GLY A 350 10.36 -1.38 -4.48
N MET A 351 10.77 -0.26 -3.85
CA MET A 351 11.77 -0.26 -2.80
C MET A 351 11.55 0.92 -1.85
N VAL A 352 11.73 0.68 -0.55
CA VAL A 352 11.72 1.72 0.47
C VAL A 352 12.91 2.67 0.25
N ASN A 353 12.68 3.98 0.38
CA ASN A 353 13.74 4.96 0.32
C ASN A 353 14.78 4.74 1.46
N PRO A 354 16.10 4.79 1.18
CA PRO A 354 17.15 4.57 2.17
C PRO A 354 17.06 5.42 3.46
N VAL A 355 16.55 6.66 3.38
CA VAL A 355 16.42 7.58 4.53
C VAL A 355 15.38 7.09 5.54
N ILE A 356 14.32 6.43 5.08
CA ILE A 356 13.26 5.87 5.93
C ILE A 356 13.40 4.35 6.16
N ALA A 357 14.33 3.69 5.48
CA ALA A 357 14.57 2.26 5.64
C ALA A 357 14.95 1.90 7.09
N ASN A 358 15.71 2.76 7.78
CA ASN A 358 16.16 2.55 9.17
C ASN A 358 15.02 2.58 10.21
N ARG A 359 13.89 3.22 9.90
CA ARG A 359 12.69 3.31 10.75
C ARG A 359 11.61 2.33 10.33
N THR A 360 11.80 1.62 9.22
CA THR A 360 10.86 0.62 8.74
C THR A 360 10.89 -0.60 9.66
N VAL A 361 9.74 -0.93 10.23
CA VAL A 361 9.57 -2.05 11.17
C VAL A 361 8.81 -3.22 10.55
N ALA A 362 8.10 -2.99 9.44
CA ALA A 362 7.48 -4.06 8.67
C ALA A 362 7.34 -3.72 7.19
N THR A 363 7.28 -4.75 6.35
CA THR A 363 6.73 -4.67 4.99
C THR A 363 5.74 -5.81 4.76
N PHE A 364 4.75 -5.58 3.89
CA PHE A 364 3.85 -6.61 3.40
C PHE A 364 3.35 -6.28 2.00
N THR A 365 3.06 -7.33 1.21
CA THR A 365 2.66 -7.16 -0.19
C THR A 365 1.38 -6.32 -0.31
N GLY A 366 1.32 -5.49 -1.35
CA GLY A 366 0.23 -4.58 -1.62
C GLY A 366 -0.97 -5.29 -2.23
N GLY A 367 -1.25 -4.98 -3.49
CA GLY A 367 -2.46 -5.47 -4.16
C GLY A 367 -2.22 -6.30 -5.40
N PHE A 368 -3.31 -6.57 -6.12
CA PHE A 368 -3.28 -7.36 -7.34
C PHE A 368 -2.50 -6.68 -8.46
N LYS A 369 -1.83 -7.48 -9.29
CA LYS A 369 -1.32 -7.04 -10.61
C LYS A 369 -2.45 -6.47 -11.46
N ARG A 370 -2.12 -5.59 -12.41
CA ARG A 370 -3.09 -4.98 -13.33
C ARG A 370 -3.92 -6.01 -14.10
N GLU A 371 -3.31 -7.11 -14.50
CA GLU A 371 -3.99 -8.20 -15.20
C GLU A 371 -5.19 -8.76 -14.41
N HIS A 372 -5.12 -8.72 -13.07
CA HIS A 372 -6.15 -9.25 -12.18
C HIS A 372 -6.95 -8.16 -11.47
N GLY A 373 -6.43 -6.94 -11.39
CA GLY A 373 -7.03 -5.79 -10.74
C GLY A 373 -8.08 -5.06 -11.58
N ALA A 374 -9.01 -5.80 -12.19
CA ALA A 374 -10.19 -5.27 -12.89
C ALA A 374 -11.28 -6.35 -12.96
N PHE A 375 -12.53 -5.95 -13.17
CA PHE A 375 -13.66 -6.87 -13.12
C PHE A 375 -13.82 -7.64 -14.43
N LYS A 376 -13.94 -8.97 -14.32
CA LYS A 376 -14.28 -9.85 -15.44
C LYS A 376 -15.78 -10.03 -15.62
N TYR A 377 -16.52 -10.03 -14.51
CA TYR A 377 -17.95 -10.34 -14.45
C TYR A 377 -18.71 -9.33 -13.59
N GLY A 378 -20.03 -9.31 -13.76
CA GLY A 378 -20.92 -8.40 -13.04
C GLY A 378 -21.00 -7.01 -13.68
N ASP A 379 -21.82 -6.17 -13.09
CA ASP A 379 -22.03 -4.76 -13.47
C ASP A 379 -20.71 -3.96 -13.52
N MET A 380 -19.84 -4.09 -12.52
CA MET A 380 -18.56 -3.36 -12.46
C MET A 380 -17.59 -3.71 -13.61
N ALA A 381 -17.81 -4.78 -14.37
CA ALA A 381 -17.04 -5.05 -15.58
C ALA A 381 -17.46 -4.15 -16.77
N THR A 382 -18.63 -3.52 -16.70
CA THR A 382 -19.32 -2.90 -17.85
C THR A 382 -19.29 -1.38 -17.89
N TYR A 383 -18.83 -0.72 -16.82
CA TYR A 383 -18.69 0.74 -16.74
C TYR A 383 -17.40 1.12 -16.01
N ASN A 384 -17.06 2.42 -15.99
CA ASN A 384 -15.79 2.95 -15.45
C ASN A 384 -14.58 2.13 -15.91
N HIS A 385 -14.54 1.82 -17.21
CA HIS A 385 -13.47 1.05 -17.83
C HIS A 385 -13.25 -0.35 -17.23
N GLY A 386 -14.22 -0.92 -16.51
CA GLY A 386 -14.10 -2.20 -15.83
C GLY A 386 -13.51 -2.13 -14.41
N HIS A 387 -13.54 -0.94 -13.80
CA HIS A 387 -13.06 -0.65 -12.45
C HIS A 387 -11.65 -1.19 -12.20
N HIS A 388 -10.69 -0.74 -13.01
CA HIS A 388 -9.30 -1.07 -12.71
C HIS A 388 -8.89 -0.46 -11.37
N TYR A 389 -8.18 -1.24 -10.57
CA TYR A 389 -7.83 -0.84 -9.21
C TYR A 389 -6.81 0.30 -9.25
N GLY A 390 -7.21 1.45 -8.71
CA GLY A 390 -6.41 2.66 -8.66
C GLY A 390 -5.28 2.60 -7.63
N PHE A 391 -4.26 3.42 -7.86
CA PHE A 391 -3.15 3.58 -6.91
C PHE A 391 -2.38 4.88 -7.11
N ILE A 392 -1.92 5.41 -5.98
CA ILE A 392 -1.21 6.69 -5.82
C ILE A 392 0.00 6.42 -4.91
N GLU A 393 1.18 6.89 -5.31
CA GLU A 393 2.41 6.85 -4.52
C GLU A 393 2.98 8.27 -4.44
N LYS A 394 3.31 8.74 -3.24
CA LYS A 394 3.90 10.06 -3.02
C LYS A 394 3.11 11.21 -3.69
N GLY A 395 1.79 11.14 -3.56
CA GLY A 395 0.85 12.09 -4.17
C GLY A 395 0.72 12.02 -5.69
N THR A 396 1.46 11.11 -6.34
CA THR A 396 1.46 10.93 -7.79
C THR A 396 0.48 9.83 -8.18
N ILE A 397 -0.50 10.19 -9.01
CA ILE A 397 -1.54 9.31 -9.51
C ILE A 397 -1.00 8.49 -10.67
N PHE A 398 -0.82 7.19 -10.45
CA PHE A 398 -0.48 6.26 -11.53
C PHE A 398 -1.71 5.61 -12.15
N SER A 399 -2.76 5.43 -11.36
CA SER A 399 -4.06 4.99 -11.83
C SER A 399 -5.16 5.57 -10.97
N LYS A 400 -6.24 6.03 -11.60
CA LYS A 400 -7.31 6.75 -10.90
C LYS A 400 -8.03 5.85 -9.92
N LEU A 401 -8.37 6.40 -8.76
CA LEU A 401 -9.22 5.72 -7.78
C LEU A 401 -10.65 5.61 -8.33
N GLN A 402 -11.20 4.40 -8.32
CA GLN A 402 -12.54 4.12 -8.83
C GLN A 402 -13.55 4.05 -7.67
N PRO A 403 -14.75 4.64 -7.82
CA PRO A 403 -15.83 4.47 -6.85
C PRO A 403 -16.22 3.01 -6.63
N GLY A 404 -16.68 2.68 -5.43
CA GLY A 404 -17.13 1.33 -5.06
C GLY A 404 -16.01 0.35 -4.75
N LEU A 405 -14.74 0.78 -4.78
CA LEU A 405 -13.59 -0.08 -4.46
C LEU A 405 -12.99 0.25 -3.09
N SER A 406 -12.59 -0.80 -2.38
CA SER A 406 -11.85 -0.70 -1.12
C SER A 406 -10.53 -0.02 -1.32
N THR A 407 -10.27 1.02 -0.54
CA THR A 407 -9.07 1.86 -0.63
C THR A 407 -8.42 1.97 0.74
N LEU A 408 -7.15 1.59 0.84
CA LEU A 408 -6.27 1.96 1.96
C LEU A 408 -5.48 3.18 1.54
N TYR A 409 -5.52 4.24 2.34
CA TYR A 409 -4.90 5.52 2.02
C TYR A 409 -4.26 6.18 3.23
N ARG A 410 -3.35 7.11 2.96
CA ARG A 410 -2.76 8.04 3.92
C ARG A 410 -2.83 9.45 3.38
N LEU A 411 -3.16 10.40 4.25
CA LEU A 411 -3.17 11.82 3.96
C LEU A 411 -1.86 12.48 4.40
N THR A 412 -1.59 13.69 3.90
CA THR A 412 -0.41 14.50 4.25
C THR A 412 -0.33 14.87 5.72
N ASP A 413 -1.45 14.86 6.44
CA ASP A 413 -1.50 15.08 7.90
C ASP A 413 -1.20 13.81 8.72
N GLY A 414 -0.89 12.69 8.07
CA GLY A 414 -0.61 11.40 8.70
C GLY A 414 -1.86 10.58 9.02
N THR A 415 -3.07 11.05 8.67
CA THR A 415 -4.30 10.25 8.79
C THR A 415 -4.23 9.04 7.88
N ILE A 416 -4.32 7.84 8.46
CA ILE A 416 -4.42 6.58 7.73
C ILE A 416 -5.87 6.10 7.81
N GLY A 417 -6.45 5.79 6.66
CA GLY A 417 -7.84 5.37 6.55
C GLY A 417 -8.03 4.20 5.59
N MET A 418 -9.10 3.45 5.81
CA MET A 418 -9.56 2.42 4.90
C MET A 418 -11.07 2.57 4.70
N LYS A 419 -11.53 2.65 3.46
CA LYS A 419 -12.96 2.76 3.13
C LYS A 419 -13.26 2.33 1.70
N THR A 420 -14.54 2.17 1.39
CA THR A 420 -15.00 2.13 -0.01
C THR A 420 -14.97 3.54 -0.57
N TRP A 421 -14.25 3.71 -1.67
CA TRP A 421 -14.09 5.01 -2.31
C TRP A 421 -15.40 5.47 -2.93
N THR A 422 -15.72 6.75 -2.78
CA THR A 422 -16.84 7.41 -3.43
C THR A 422 -16.35 8.56 -4.31
N GLU A 423 -17.19 9.05 -5.22
CA GLU A 423 -16.82 10.22 -6.05
C GLU A 423 -16.55 11.46 -5.19
N ALA A 424 -17.30 11.64 -4.10
CA ALA A 424 -17.10 12.75 -3.16
C ALA A 424 -15.71 12.72 -2.49
N ASP A 425 -15.13 11.53 -2.32
CA ASP A 425 -13.80 11.37 -1.76
C ASP A 425 -12.70 11.92 -2.69
N ASN A 426 -13.00 12.22 -3.96
CA ASN A 426 -12.04 12.87 -4.85
C ASN A 426 -11.59 14.26 -4.33
N ALA A 427 -12.37 14.88 -3.43
CA ALA A 427 -11.95 16.08 -2.70
C ALA A 427 -10.70 15.86 -1.81
N LEU A 428 -10.39 14.62 -1.44
CA LEU A 428 -9.20 14.25 -0.67
C LEU A 428 -7.94 14.13 -1.53
N LEU A 429 -8.07 13.91 -2.85
CA LEU A 429 -6.95 13.64 -3.76
C LEU A 429 -5.77 14.63 -3.64
N PRO A 430 -5.97 15.96 -3.46
CA PRO A 430 -4.85 16.88 -3.29
C PRO A 430 -3.95 16.56 -2.09
N ARG A 431 -4.51 15.94 -1.04
CA ARG A 431 -3.87 15.65 0.25
C ARG A 431 -3.49 14.18 0.39
N ILE A 432 -3.71 13.33 -0.60
CA ILE A 432 -3.33 11.92 -0.51
C ILE A 432 -1.82 11.81 -0.69
N ASP A 433 -1.13 11.25 0.30
CA ASP A 433 0.27 10.81 0.16
C ASP A 433 0.33 9.47 -0.57
N PHE A 434 -0.50 8.50 -0.18
CA PHE A 434 -0.69 7.29 -0.96
C PHE A 434 -2.13 6.77 -0.87
N ALA A 435 -2.54 6.04 -1.89
CA ALA A 435 -3.78 5.28 -1.89
C ALA A 435 -3.61 4.01 -2.73
N ARG A 436 -4.23 2.92 -2.31
CA ARG A 436 -4.22 1.66 -3.05
C ARG A 436 -5.56 0.96 -2.94
N GLN A 437 -6.16 0.68 -4.09
CA GLN A 437 -7.43 -0.05 -4.16
C GLN A 437 -7.24 -1.55 -4.31
N ASN A 438 -8.11 -2.37 -3.73
CA ASN A 438 -8.19 -3.80 -4.05
C ASN A 438 -9.65 -4.29 -3.99
N GLY A 439 -10.30 -4.31 -5.16
CA GLY A 439 -11.62 -4.90 -5.32
C GLY A 439 -12.70 -4.29 -4.42
N VAL A 440 -13.77 -5.05 -4.22
CA VAL A 440 -14.87 -4.68 -3.34
C VAL A 440 -14.53 -4.99 -1.87
N PRO A 441 -15.17 -4.32 -0.89
CA PRO A 441 -15.01 -4.59 0.54
C PRO A 441 -15.22 -6.06 0.93
N LEU A 442 -14.37 -6.54 1.85
CA LEU A 442 -14.68 -7.69 2.68
C LEU A 442 -15.63 -7.28 3.80
N LEU A 443 -15.37 -6.12 4.43
CA LEU A 443 -16.28 -5.48 5.39
C LEU A 443 -16.45 -4.01 5.04
N GLU A 444 -17.67 -3.54 5.19
CA GLU A 444 -18.08 -2.14 5.16
C GLU A 444 -18.40 -1.66 6.56
N THR A 445 -18.09 -0.41 6.87
CA THR A 445 -18.51 0.20 8.13
C THR A 445 -19.99 0.55 8.03
N ASP A 446 -20.81 -0.06 8.88
CA ASP A 446 -22.20 0.32 9.03
C ASP A 446 -22.27 1.76 9.59
N PRO A 447 -22.91 2.70 8.88
CA PRO A 447 -22.89 4.11 9.27
C PRO A 447 -23.72 4.41 10.52
N VAL A 448 -24.62 3.51 10.93
CA VAL A 448 -25.48 3.68 12.11
C VAL A 448 -24.80 3.11 13.35
N THR A 449 -24.20 1.93 13.23
CA THR A 449 -23.63 1.20 14.38
C THR A 449 -22.12 1.33 14.51
N GLY A 450 -21.43 1.76 13.45
CA GLY A 450 -19.96 1.77 13.35
C GLY A 450 -19.34 0.38 13.26
N GLN A 451 -20.13 -0.70 13.18
CA GLN A 451 -19.63 -2.07 13.10
C GLN A 451 -19.30 -2.46 11.67
N GLY A 452 -18.29 -3.30 11.49
CA GLY A 452 -18.00 -3.89 10.19
C GLY A 452 -19.05 -4.93 9.81
N VAL A 453 -19.64 -4.82 8.62
CA VAL A 453 -20.63 -5.74 8.05
C VAL A 453 -20.10 -6.29 6.72
N PRO A 454 -20.26 -7.60 6.41
CA PRO A 454 -19.85 -8.18 5.14
C PRO A 454 -20.36 -7.36 3.96
N GLY A 455 -19.43 -7.02 3.06
CA GLY A 455 -19.77 -6.35 1.81
C GLY A 455 -20.82 -7.13 1.02
N ASP A 456 -21.68 -6.44 0.29
CA ASP A 456 -22.82 -6.99 -0.46
C ASP A 456 -22.43 -8.11 -1.46
N ARG A 457 -21.18 -8.08 -1.93
CA ARG A 457 -20.61 -9.01 -2.91
C ARG A 457 -19.76 -10.12 -2.30
N VAL A 458 -19.54 -10.16 -0.98
CA VAL A 458 -18.71 -11.18 -0.31
C VAL A 458 -19.15 -12.61 -0.63
N ALA A 459 -20.46 -12.86 -0.69
CA ALA A 459 -21.01 -14.18 -1.01
C ALA A 459 -21.07 -14.48 -2.53
N ARG A 460 -20.69 -13.52 -3.39
CA ARG A 460 -20.88 -13.58 -4.85
C ARG A 460 -19.53 -13.62 -5.58
N TRP A 461 -19.11 -14.81 -6.01
CA TRP A 461 -17.81 -15.01 -6.67
C TRP A 461 -17.52 -14.03 -7.82
N GLY A 462 -18.27 -14.11 -8.93
CA GLY A 462 -18.02 -13.29 -10.11
C GLY A 462 -18.18 -11.79 -9.84
N PRO A 463 -19.34 -11.32 -9.34
CA PRO A 463 -19.57 -9.90 -9.06
C PRO A 463 -18.69 -9.28 -7.97
N GLY A 464 -18.12 -10.08 -7.06
CA GLY A 464 -17.11 -9.60 -6.10
C GLY A 464 -15.68 -9.63 -6.65
N ASN A 465 -15.51 -10.04 -7.91
CA ASN A 465 -14.22 -10.25 -8.56
C ASN A 465 -13.26 -11.10 -7.72
N TRP A 466 -13.80 -12.05 -6.95
CA TRP A 466 -13.02 -12.88 -6.05
C TRP A 466 -12.18 -13.84 -6.88
N SER A 467 -10.86 -13.62 -6.93
CA SER A 467 -9.98 -14.58 -7.59
C SER A 467 -9.95 -15.91 -6.82
N GLY A 468 -9.81 -17.02 -7.54
CA GLY A 468 -9.55 -18.34 -6.97
C GLY A 468 -8.09 -18.74 -7.15
N SER A 469 -7.76 -19.96 -6.74
CA SER A 469 -6.45 -20.59 -6.98
C SER A 469 -6.17 -20.75 -8.49
N ALA A 470 -4.96 -21.21 -8.84
CA ALA A 470 -4.62 -21.56 -10.23
C ALA A 470 -5.53 -22.66 -10.84
N LYS A 471 -6.25 -23.42 -10.01
CA LYS A 471 -7.26 -24.41 -10.43
C LYS A 471 -8.67 -23.83 -10.49
N ALA A 472 -8.81 -22.51 -10.34
CA ALA A 472 -10.07 -21.82 -10.15
C ALA A 472 -10.88 -22.38 -8.96
N GLU A 473 -10.22 -22.66 -7.83
CA GLU A 473 -10.90 -22.97 -6.57
C GLU A 473 -11.02 -21.69 -5.74
N LEU A 474 -12.23 -21.35 -5.27
CA LEU A 474 -12.42 -20.12 -4.49
C LEU A 474 -11.66 -20.15 -3.15
N ARG A 475 -11.53 -21.33 -2.55
CA ARG A 475 -10.77 -21.54 -1.32
C ARG A 475 -9.28 -21.61 -1.68
N THR A 476 -8.49 -20.71 -1.11
CA THR A 476 -7.05 -20.60 -1.41
C THR A 476 -6.32 -19.78 -0.34
N LEU A 477 -4.99 -19.73 -0.43
CA LEU A 477 -4.14 -18.86 0.39
C LEU A 477 -4.48 -17.39 0.11
N ARG A 478 -4.79 -16.60 1.14
CA ARG A 478 -5.18 -15.19 0.98
C ARG A 478 -4.50 -14.30 2.01
N ALA A 479 -4.28 -13.05 1.61
CA ALA A 479 -3.99 -11.96 2.53
C ALA A 479 -5.12 -10.94 2.55
N GLY A 480 -5.27 -10.22 3.67
CA GLY A 480 -6.21 -9.12 3.80
C GLY A 480 -5.69 -8.08 4.78
N ALA A 481 -6.29 -6.90 4.77
CA ALA A 481 -6.05 -5.89 5.79
C ALA A 481 -7.39 -5.36 6.32
N CYS A 482 -7.43 -4.98 7.59
CA CYS A 482 -8.60 -4.38 8.21
C CYS A 482 -8.22 -3.21 9.13
N MET A 483 -9.20 -2.35 9.39
CA MET A 483 -9.15 -1.33 10.43
C MET A 483 -9.96 -1.79 11.63
N ALA A 484 -9.39 -1.64 12.84
CA ALA A 484 -10.08 -1.89 14.09
C ALA A 484 -9.84 -0.75 15.08
N ARG A 485 -10.82 -0.50 15.95
CA ARG A 485 -10.73 0.52 17.00
C ARG A 485 -10.99 -0.12 18.35
N SER A 486 -10.06 0.06 19.28
CA SER A 486 -10.17 -0.49 20.64
C SER A 486 -9.41 0.38 21.61
N ALA A 487 -10.01 0.66 22.77
CA ALA A 487 -9.43 1.45 23.86
C ALA A 487 -8.84 2.81 23.41
N GLY A 488 -9.50 3.50 22.47
CA GLY A 488 -9.05 4.78 21.93
C GLY A 488 -7.92 4.68 20.88
N THR A 489 -7.41 3.48 20.61
CA THR A 489 -6.37 3.24 19.61
C THR A 489 -6.99 2.75 18.30
N THR A 490 -6.47 3.25 17.19
CA THR A 490 -6.77 2.73 15.84
C THR A 490 -5.67 1.76 15.43
N TRP A 491 -6.08 0.60 14.93
CA TRP A 491 -5.21 -0.49 14.54
C TRP A 491 -5.36 -0.79 13.07
N LEU A 492 -4.24 -0.95 12.37
CA LEU A 492 -4.21 -1.65 11.10
C LEU A 492 -3.87 -3.12 11.38
N ILE A 493 -4.69 -4.05 10.89
CA ILE A 493 -4.45 -5.48 11.07
C ILE A 493 -4.24 -6.12 9.71
N TYR A 494 -3.08 -6.75 9.53
CA TYR A 494 -2.79 -7.64 8.40
C TYR A 494 -3.18 -9.07 8.75
N GLY A 495 -3.90 -9.75 7.85
CA GLY A 495 -4.34 -11.13 8.02
C GLY A 495 -3.76 -12.06 6.96
N TYR A 496 -3.17 -13.17 7.40
CA TYR A 496 -2.73 -14.29 6.58
C TYR A 496 -3.69 -15.47 6.80
N PHE A 497 -4.30 -15.94 5.72
CA PHE A 497 -5.26 -17.04 5.72
C PHE A 497 -4.69 -18.19 4.92
N SER A 498 -4.17 -19.22 5.60
CA SER A 498 -3.56 -20.41 4.97
C SER A 498 -4.47 -21.06 3.93
N THR A 499 -5.79 -21.06 4.19
CA THR A 499 -6.80 -21.29 3.17
C THR A 499 -8.14 -20.69 3.60
N ALA A 500 -8.77 -19.88 2.73
CA ALA A 500 -10.05 -19.26 3.04
C ALA A 500 -10.84 -18.87 1.79
N THR A 501 -12.15 -18.81 1.93
CA THR A 501 -13.05 -18.04 1.05
C THR A 501 -13.16 -16.59 1.53
N PRO A 502 -13.64 -15.64 0.69
CA PRO A 502 -13.93 -14.28 1.13
C PRO A 502 -14.93 -14.21 2.30
N SER A 503 -15.88 -15.17 2.37
CA SER A 503 -16.85 -15.26 3.47
C SER A 503 -16.19 -15.59 4.80
N ALA A 504 -15.24 -16.54 4.82
CA ALA A 504 -14.45 -16.82 6.01
C ALA A 504 -13.60 -15.62 6.42
N MET A 505 -12.93 -14.95 5.47
CA MET A 505 -12.16 -13.74 5.78
C MET A 505 -13.02 -12.65 6.42
N ALA A 506 -14.18 -12.34 5.84
CA ALA A 506 -15.09 -11.33 6.35
C ALA A 506 -15.53 -11.65 7.80
N ARG A 507 -15.98 -12.87 8.07
CA ARG A 507 -16.40 -13.26 9.43
C ARG A 507 -15.24 -13.27 10.42
N THR A 508 -14.05 -13.69 10.01
CA THR A 508 -12.86 -13.61 10.87
C THR A 508 -12.50 -12.16 11.20
N PHE A 509 -12.47 -11.26 10.22
CA PHE A 509 -12.20 -9.84 10.50
C PHE A 509 -13.28 -9.22 11.39
N GLN A 510 -14.56 -9.55 11.21
CA GLN A 510 -15.61 -9.10 12.14
C GLN A 510 -15.37 -9.62 13.55
N ALA A 511 -14.93 -10.89 13.68
CA ALA A 511 -14.64 -11.47 14.98
C ALA A 511 -13.50 -10.74 15.69
N TYR A 512 -12.50 -10.24 14.95
CA TYR A 512 -11.44 -9.38 15.47
C TYR A 512 -11.84 -7.92 15.71
N GLY A 513 -13.13 -7.58 15.55
CA GLY A 513 -13.63 -6.23 15.80
C GLY A 513 -13.27 -5.22 14.72
N CYS A 514 -12.94 -5.68 13.51
CA CYS A 514 -12.69 -4.77 12.40
C CYS A 514 -13.99 -4.06 11.98
N ASP A 515 -13.90 -2.75 11.73
CA ASP A 515 -15.00 -1.94 11.21
C ASP A 515 -14.96 -1.78 9.68
N TYR A 516 -13.82 -2.02 9.06
CA TYR A 516 -13.66 -2.08 7.61
C TYR A 516 -12.56 -3.10 7.26
N ALA A 517 -12.71 -3.82 6.15
CA ALA A 517 -11.69 -4.76 5.69
C ALA A 517 -11.65 -4.90 4.17
N MET A 518 -10.45 -5.12 3.64
CA MET A 518 -10.20 -5.33 2.22
C MET A 518 -9.31 -6.54 1.97
N LEU A 519 -9.47 -7.13 0.79
CA LEU A 519 -8.62 -8.20 0.30
C LEU A 519 -7.29 -7.61 -0.20
N LEU A 520 -6.18 -8.33 0.01
CA LEU A 520 -4.88 -8.04 -0.60
C LEU A 520 -4.56 -9.12 -1.66
N ASP A 521 -3.34 -9.14 -2.20
CA ASP A 521 -2.98 -10.20 -3.14
C ASP A 521 -2.95 -11.60 -2.47
N MET A 522 -2.91 -12.65 -3.28
CA MET A 522 -3.22 -14.01 -2.84
C MET A 522 -2.45 -15.10 -3.60
N ASN A 523 -2.76 -16.37 -3.29
CA ASN A 523 -2.34 -17.59 -3.99
C ASN A 523 -0.88 -18.02 -3.84
N ALA A 524 0.03 -17.16 -3.38
CA ALA A 524 1.43 -17.54 -3.19
C ALA A 524 2.06 -16.78 -2.02
N LEU A 525 3.11 -17.36 -1.40
CA LEU A 525 3.77 -16.76 -0.23
C LEU A 525 4.41 -15.41 -0.57
N GLU A 526 4.88 -15.22 -1.81
CA GLU A 526 5.38 -13.94 -2.32
C GLU A 526 4.28 -12.88 -2.48
N HIS A 527 3.02 -13.29 -2.60
CA HIS A 527 1.87 -12.40 -2.74
C HIS A 527 1.18 -12.12 -1.41
N THR A 528 1.35 -13.01 -0.43
CA THR A 528 0.88 -12.85 0.95
C THR A 528 2.02 -12.58 1.93
N TYR A 529 3.14 -12.05 1.44
CA TYR A 529 4.37 -11.83 2.20
C TYR A 529 4.15 -10.79 3.31
N LEU A 530 4.66 -11.08 4.50
CA LEU A 530 4.88 -10.11 5.56
C LEU A 530 6.23 -10.37 6.22
N ALA A 531 7.00 -9.32 6.44
CA ALA A 531 8.23 -9.34 7.22
C ALA A 531 8.22 -8.26 8.29
N LEU A 532 8.74 -8.59 9.46
CA LEU A 532 9.02 -7.68 10.58
C LEU A 532 10.54 -7.53 10.74
N TYR A 533 10.98 -6.30 10.97
CA TYR A 533 12.39 -5.95 11.11
C TYR A 533 12.72 -5.70 12.59
N VAL A 534 13.10 -6.77 13.28
CA VAL A 534 13.31 -6.79 14.72
C VAL A 534 14.74 -6.40 15.07
N PRO A 535 14.98 -5.35 15.87
CA PRO A 535 16.32 -5.06 16.38
C PRO A 535 16.79 -6.16 17.33
N GLN A 536 17.93 -6.80 17.04
CA GLN A 536 18.52 -7.85 17.85
C GLN A 536 20.05 -7.78 17.82
N GLY A 537 20.68 -7.54 18.97
CA GLY A 537 22.15 -7.55 19.10
C GLY A 537 22.87 -6.58 18.17
N GLY A 538 22.32 -5.38 17.95
CA GLY A 538 22.87 -4.38 17.03
C GLY A 538 22.68 -4.69 15.53
N ARG A 539 21.94 -5.76 15.21
CA ARG A 539 21.56 -6.14 13.84
C ARG A 539 20.05 -6.12 13.69
N THR A 540 19.56 -6.08 12.45
CA THR A 540 18.15 -6.28 12.14
C THR A 540 17.93 -7.75 11.81
N HIS A 541 17.10 -8.42 12.60
CA HIS A 541 16.59 -9.75 12.30
C HIS A 541 15.29 -9.62 11.49
N VAL A 542 15.14 -10.44 10.46
CA VAL A 542 13.92 -10.49 9.64
C VAL A 542 13.08 -11.66 10.13
N ALA A 543 11.92 -11.35 10.72
CA ALA A 543 10.94 -12.33 11.15
C ALA A 543 9.78 -12.36 10.14
N HIS A 544 9.22 -13.53 9.85
CA HIS A 544 8.15 -13.67 8.86
C HIS A 544 6.88 -14.25 9.49
N MET A 545 5.74 -14.09 8.81
CA MET A 545 4.50 -14.70 9.28
C MET A 545 4.62 -16.22 9.37
N VAL A 546 5.18 -16.87 8.34
CA VAL A 546 5.43 -18.31 8.29
C VAL A 546 6.83 -18.58 7.72
N PRO A 547 7.51 -19.68 8.10
CA PRO A 547 8.91 -19.92 7.73
C PRO A 547 9.18 -19.92 6.23
N GLY A 548 8.23 -20.39 5.42
CA GLY A 548 8.37 -20.45 3.97
C GLY A 548 8.59 -19.10 3.30
N MET A 549 8.17 -17.99 3.93
CA MET A 549 8.37 -16.64 3.39
C MET A 549 9.84 -16.22 3.38
N SER A 550 10.67 -16.77 4.26
CA SER A 550 12.12 -16.51 4.31
C SER A 550 12.87 -16.95 3.05
N LEU A 551 12.27 -17.88 2.28
CA LEU A 551 12.84 -18.37 1.02
C LEU A 551 12.76 -17.33 -0.11
N ILE A 552 11.95 -16.28 0.06
CA ILE A 552 11.75 -15.21 -0.92
C ILE A 552 12.85 -14.14 -0.80
N ASP A 553 13.44 -13.99 0.39
CA ASP A 553 14.51 -13.03 0.61
C ASP A 553 15.81 -13.46 -0.09
N LYS A 554 16.61 -12.47 -0.53
CA LYS A 554 17.89 -12.75 -1.18
C LYS A 554 18.94 -13.07 -0.14
N LYS A 555 19.71 -14.14 -0.38
CA LYS A 555 20.89 -14.48 0.42
C LYS A 555 22.15 -14.03 -0.32
N MET A 556 23.01 -13.27 0.36
CA MET A 556 24.33 -12.94 -0.13
C MET A 556 25.39 -13.93 0.38
N GLY A 557 26.57 -13.90 -0.25
CA GLY A 557 27.74 -14.63 0.25
C GLY A 557 27.99 -14.36 1.73
N GLY A 558 28.33 -15.41 2.49
CA GLY A 558 28.51 -15.32 3.95
C GLY A 558 27.20 -15.36 4.76
N GLY A 559 26.07 -15.72 4.15
CA GLY A 559 24.81 -15.96 4.87
C GLY A 559 24.02 -14.70 5.25
N ARG A 560 24.44 -13.51 4.78
CA ARG A 560 23.72 -12.24 5.03
C ARG A 560 22.44 -12.18 4.21
N ILE A 561 21.31 -11.96 4.88
CA ILE A 561 20.00 -11.77 4.24
C ILE A 561 19.88 -10.32 3.77
N LEU A 562 19.46 -10.14 2.52
CA LEU A 562 18.91 -8.89 2.00
C LEU A 562 17.40 -9.01 2.04
N PRO A 563 16.72 -8.27 2.94
CA PRO A 563 15.27 -8.37 3.04
C PRO A 563 14.61 -7.79 1.78
N ARG A 564 13.56 -8.47 1.30
CA ARG A 564 12.73 -7.96 0.20
C ARG A 564 12.21 -6.55 0.51
N PHE A 565 12.04 -5.73 -0.52
CA PHE A 565 11.56 -4.34 -0.47
C PHE A 565 12.47 -3.29 0.21
N ILE A 566 13.39 -3.71 1.09
CA ILE A 566 14.37 -2.81 1.73
C ILE A 566 15.75 -2.95 1.09
N GLY A 567 16.23 -4.18 0.91
CA GLY A 567 17.59 -4.44 0.44
C GLY A 567 17.73 -4.37 -1.09
N PHE A 568 16.63 -4.46 -1.83
CA PHE A 568 16.61 -4.43 -3.29
C PHE A 568 15.22 -4.06 -3.83
N ALA A 569 15.20 -3.57 -5.06
CA ALA A 569 13.99 -3.26 -5.83
C ALA A 569 13.19 -4.51 -6.19
N ASP A 570 11.87 -4.46 -6.04
CA ASP A 570 10.95 -5.55 -6.34
C ASP A 570 10.01 -5.21 -7.49
N ASN A 571 9.58 -6.22 -8.24
CA ASN A 571 8.60 -6.02 -9.31
C ASN A 571 7.18 -5.76 -8.77
N ARG A 572 6.87 -6.13 -7.52
CA ARG A 572 5.55 -5.95 -6.88
C ARG A 572 5.47 -4.68 -6.04
N ASP A 573 4.25 -4.16 -5.93
CA ASP A 573 3.88 -3.12 -4.97
C ASP A 573 3.74 -3.67 -3.56
N PHE A 574 4.01 -2.82 -2.57
CA PHE A 574 3.98 -3.20 -1.17
C PHE A 574 3.70 -2.01 -0.27
N PHE A 575 3.27 -2.34 0.94
CA PHE A 575 3.13 -1.42 2.05
C PHE A 575 4.30 -1.58 3.00
N TYR A 576 4.72 -0.47 3.62
CA TYR A 576 5.73 -0.47 4.67
C TYR A 576 5.22 0.29 5.89
N VAL A 577 5.60 -0.18 7.07
CA VAL A 577 5.23 0.41 8.36
C VAL A 577 6.50 0.97 8.99
N THR A 578 6.41 2.20 9.51
CA THR A 578 7.53 2.91 10.12
C THR A 578 7.19 3.35 11.54
N ARG A 579 8.21 3.55 12.38
CA ARG A 579 8.03 4.25 13.65
C ARG A 579 7.74 5.74 13.39
N LYS A 580 6.73 6.31 14.06
CA LYS A 580 6.55 7.76 14.09
C LYS A 580 7.75 8.40 14.80
N GLU A 581 8.17 9.55 14.32
CA GLU A 581 9.10 10.40 15.08
C GLU A 581 8.38 10.92 16.32
N ALA A 582 9.08 11.00 17.45
CA ALA A 582 8.58 11.78 18.56
C ALA A 582 8.38 13.23 18.07
N PRO A 583 7.33 13.94 18.49
CA PRO A 583 7.27 15.38 18.29
C PRO A 583 8.54 15.98 18.89
N GLY A 584 9.38 16.57 18.04
CA GLY A 584 10.62 17.21 18.44
C GLY A 584 10.39 18.51 19.19
#